data_AF-A0A2R6C3S6-F1
#
_entry.id   AF-A0A2R6C3S6-F1
#
_cell.length_a   1.000
_cell.length_b   1.000
_cell.length_c   1.000
_cell.angle_alpha   90.00
_cell.angle_beta   90.00
_cell.angle_gamma   90.00
#
_symmetry.space_group_name_H-M   'P 1'
#
loop_
_entity.id
_entity.type
_entity.pdbx_description
1 polymer ?
#
loop_
_entity_poly.entity_id
_entity_poly.type
_entity_poly.pdbx_seq_one_letter_code
_entity_poly.pdbx_strand_id
1 'polypeptide(L)'
;MRMIRLVRGVGIPYRMRFVLKRCTPAGYTKKAIEAGDALKLAYLPGYLEFECIDPESVVKEAKKKGFRVYKGKRHFTISDGVWQVRIYATTAK
;
A
#
# COMPACT_ATOMS: atom_id res chain seq x y z
N MET A 1 -15.26 -2.21 -10.30
CA MET A 1 -14.50 -2.22 -9.03
C MET A 1 -14.11 -0.78 -8.68
N ARG A 2 -14.48 -0.25 -7.51
CA ARG A 2 -14.21 1.15 -7.14
C ARG A 2 -12.75 1.29 -6.68
N MET A 3 -11.99 2.17 -7.32
CA MET A 3 -10.59 2.46 -6.97
C MET A 3 -10.45 3.88 -6.44
N ILE A 4 -9.55 4.08 -5.48
CA ILE A 4 -9.06 5.38 -5.05
C ILE A 4 -7.80 5.65 -5.87
N ARG A 5 -7.88 6.66 -6.72
CA ARG A 5 -6.76 7.06 -7.59
C ARG A 5 -5.74 7.82 -6.74
N LEU A 6 -4.49 7.37 -6.78
CA LEU A 6 -3.38 8.08 -6.15
C LEU A 6 -2.76 9.03 -7.17
N VAL A 7 -2.51 8.52 -8.38
CA VAL A 7 -2.01 9.28 -9.53
C VAL A 7 -2.52 8.60 -10.82
N ARG A 8 -2.27 9.15 -12.00
CA ARG A 8 -2.67 8.52 -13.26
C ARG A 8 -2.02 7.13 -13.39
N GLY A 9 -2.86 6.12 -13.62
CA GLY A 9 -2.42 4.72 -13.74
C GLY A 9 -2.14 4.01 -12.41
N VAL A 10 -2.12 4.70 -11.28
CA VAL A 10 -1.86 4.10 -9.96
C VAL A 10 -3.05 4.34 -9.04
N GLY A 11 -3.64 3.26 -8.54
CA GLY A 11 -4.77 3.32 -7.63
C GLY A 11 -4.78 2.16 -6.67
N ILE A 12 -5.43 2.39 -5.54
CA ILE A 12 -5.69 1.36 -4.54
C ILE A 12 -7.18 1.00 -4.54
N PRO A 13 -7.56 -0.28 -4.43
CA PRO A 13 -8.96 -0.65 -4.30
C PRO A 13 -9.63 0.05 -3.12
N TYR A 14 -10.87 0.50 -3.28
CA TYR A 14 -11.62 1.18 -2.21
C TYR A 14 -11.76 0.33 -0.94
N ARG A 15 -11.80 -1.00 -1.09
CA ARG A 15 -11.83 -1.95 0.03
C ARG A 15 -10.57 -1.87 0.90
N MET A 16 -9.44 -1.45 0.33
CA MET A 16 -8.15 -1.26 0.99
C MET A 16 -7.90 0.19 1.45
N ARG A 17 -8.90 1.08 1.38
CA ARG A 17 -8.78 2.50 1.80
C ARG A 17 -8.28 2.71 3.23
N PHE A 18 -8.42 1.70 4.10
CA PHE A 18 -7.99 1.78 5.49
C PHE A 18 -6.46 1.95 5.62
N VAL A 19 -5.70 1.46 4.63
CA VAL A 19 -4.26 1.69 4.56
C VAL A 19 -3.97 3.19 4.44
N LEU A 20 -4.68 3.89 3.56
CA LEU A 20 -4.48 5.34 3.34
C LEU A 20 -4.80 6.20 4.56
N LYS A 21 -5.60 5.69 5.52
CA LYS A 21 -5.97 6.45 6.72
C LYS A 21 -4.88 6.46 7.79
N ARG A 22 -3.97 5.48 7.75
CA ARG A 22 -2.99 5.21 8.80
C ARG A 22 -1.55 5.13 8.29
N CYS A 23 -1.38 5.29 6.98
CA CYS A 23 -0.11 5.11 6.31
C CYS A 23 0.04 6.14 5.20
N THR A 24 1.29 6.49 4.92
CA THR A 24 1.68 7.38 3.82
C THR A 24 2.36 6.59 2.71
N PRO A 25 2.20 6.98 1.43
CA PRO A 25 2.92 6.34 0.34
C PRO A 25 4.44 6.36 0.56
N ALA A 26 5.11 5.26 0.25
CA ALA A 26 6.55 5.09 0.42
C ALA A 26 7.18 4.41 -0.81
N GLY A 27 8.51 4.28 -0.82
CA GLY A 27 9.26 3.53 -1.82
C GLY A 27 8.89 3.90 -3.27
N TYR A 28 8.58 2.88 -4.08
CA TYR A 28 8.17 3.06 -5.47
C TYR A 28 6.82 3.77 -5.62
N THR A 29 5.90 3.59 -4.67
CA THR A 29 4.59 4.25 -4.71
C THR A 29 4.72 5.76 -4.52
N LYS A 30 5.57 6.20 -3.58
CA LYS A 30 5.88 7.63 -3.41
C LYS A 30 6.51 8.21 -4.67
N LYS A 31 7.53 7.55 -5.22
CA LYS A 31 8.18 7.97 -6.47
C LYS A 31 7.20 8.08 -7.63
N ALA A 32 6.24 7.17 -7.76
CA ALA A 32 5.23 7.23 -8.80
C ALA A 32 4.26 8.40 -8.64
N ILE A 33 3.90 8.73 -7.40
CA ILE A 33 3.07 9.90 -7.12
C ILE A 33 3.84 11.18 -7.45
N GLU A 34 5.11 11.28 -7.04
CA GLU A 34 5.97 12.45 -7.27
C GLU A 34 6.28 12.66 -8.77
N ALA A 35 6.57 11.58 -9.50
CA ALA A 35 6.84 11.65 -10.93
C ALA A 35 5.59 11.85 -11.78
N GLY A 36 4.39 11.62 -11.24
CA GLY A 36 3.15 11.88 -11.96
C GLY A 36 3.02 11.03 -13.22
N ASP A 37 2.66 11.70 -14.32
CA ASP A 37 2.54 11.09 -15.65
C ASP A 37 3.91 10.69 -16.27
N ALA A 38 5.03 11.11 -15.67
CA ALA A 38 6.37 10.80 -16.19
C ALA A 38 6.84 9.37 -15.85
N LEU A 39 6.27 8.72 -14.83
CA LEU A 39 6.65 7.35 -14.47
C LEU A 39 5.88 6.33 -15.30
N LYS A 40 6.59 5.53 -16.10
CA LYS A 40 5.96 4.41 -16.81
C LYS A 40 5.51 3.34 -15.80
N LEU A 41 4.26 2.89 -15.90
CA LEU A 41 3.67 1.89 -15.00
C LEU A 41 4.44 0.56 -14.93
N ALA A 42 5.19 0.21 -15.97
CA ALA A 42 6.04 -0.99 -16.00
C ALA A 42 7.17 -0.98 -14.94
N TYR A 43 7.50 0.18 -14.37
CA TYR A 43 8.51 0.30 -13.30
C TYR A 43 7.94 0.12 -11.90
N LEU A 44 6.61 0.04 -11.76
CA LEU A 44 6.01 -0.23 -10.47
C LEU A 44 6.10 -1.72 -10.16
N PRO A 45 6.53 -2.08 -8.94
CA PRO A 45 6.31 -3.44 -8.48
C PRO A 45 4.81 -3.74 -8.50
N GLY A 46 4.43 -5.01 -8.68
CA GLY A 46 3.03 -5.48 -8.65
C GLY A 46 2.32 -5.32 -7.29
N TYR A 47 2.81 -4.43 -6.43
CA TYR A 47 2.28 -4.06 -5.13
C TYR A 47 2.52 -2.57 -4.87
N LEU A 48 1.68 -1.97 -4.05
CA LEU A 48 1.90 -0.60 -3.53
C LEU A 48 2.67 -0.64 -2.21
N GLU A 49 3.39 0.41 -1.89
CA GLU A 49 4.25 0.53 -0.72
C GLU A 49 3.84 1.72 0.14
N PHE A 50 3.68 1.48 1.44
CA PHE A 50 3.31 2.50 2.41
C PHE A 50 4.12 2.36 3.69
N GLU A 51 4.34 3.47 4.38
CA GLU A 51 4.88 3.51 5.73
C GLU A 51 3.76 3.87 6.71
N CYS A 52 3.69 3.15 7.82
CA CYS A 52 2.69 3.33 8.85
C CYS A 52 3.38 3.49 10.21
N ILE A 53 2.88 4.39 11.05
CA ILE A 53 3.35 4.55 12.44
C ILE A 53 3.09 3.26 13.23
N ASP A 54 1.90 2.70 13.08
CA ASP A 54 1.49 1.44 13.72
C ASP A 54 1.00 0.44 12.66
N PRO A 55 1.93 -0.32 12.03
CA PRO A 55 1.57 -1.31 11.03
C PRO A 55 0.77 -2.48 11.62
N GLU A 56 0.92 -2.80 12.91
CA GLU A 56 0.19 -3.91 13.52
C GLU A 56 -1.32 -3.63 13.62
N SER A 57 -1.70 -2.40 13.95
CA SER A 57 -3.11 -2.00 13.95
C SER A 57 -3.74 -2.07 12.56
N VAL A 58 -2.96 -1.75 11.51
CA VAL A 58 -3.39 -1.92 10.11
C VAL A 58 -3.56 -3.40 9.75
N VAL A 59 -2.64 -4.27 10.20
CA VAL A 59 -2.76 -5.72 10.05
C VAL A 59 -4.00 -6.28 10.75
N LYS A 60 -4.29 -5.84 11.98
CA LYS A 60 -5.49 -6.24 12.72
C LYS A 60 -6.76 -5.87 11.95
N GLU A 61 -6.83 -4.65 11.42
CA GLU A 61 -7.97 -4.23 10.60
C GLU A 61 -8.08 -5.03 9.29
N ALA A 62 -6.95 -5.31 8.63
CA ALA A 62 -6.92 -6.13 7.43
C ALA A 62 -7.46 -7.55 7.68
N LYS A 63 -7.02 -8.20 8.75
CA LYS A 63 -7.52 -9.53 9.16
C LYS A 63 -9.02 -9.50 9.46
N LYS A 64 -9.49 -8.48 10.22
CA LYS A 64 -10.92 -8.32 10.53
C LYS A 64 -11.79 -8.18 9.28
N LYS A 65 -11.25 -7.60 8.21
CA LYS A 65 -11.93 -7.43 6.91
C LYS A 65 -11.74 -8.63 5.96
N GLY A 66 -11.06 -9.70 6.39
CA GLY A 66 -10.86 -10.92 5.60
C GLY A 66 -9.73 -10.83 4.56
N PHE A 67 -8.82 -9.86 4.66
CA PHE A 67 -7.65 -9.82 3.79
C PHE A 67 -6.59 -10.84 4.22
N ARG A 68 -5.85 -11.36 3.24
CA ARG A 68 -4.67 -12.19 3.49
C ARG A 68 -3.52 -11.30 3.95
N VAL A 69 -2.84 -11.69 5.02
CA VAL A 69 -1.69 -10.96 5.55
C VAL A 69 -0.49 -11.88 5.62
N TYR A 70 0.60 -11.48 4.98
CA TYR A 70 1.88 -12.17 4.99
C TYR A 70 2.91 -11.34 5.74
N LYS A 71 3.65 -11.95 6.66
CA LYS A 71 4.71 -11.30 7.42
C LYS A 71 6.06 -11.53 6.74
N GLY A 72 6.67 -10.47 6.23
CA GLY A 72 8.05 -10.45 5.79
C GLY A 72 9.01 -10.03 6.90
N LYS A 73 10.32 -10.03 6.63
CA LYS A 73 11.34 -9.68 7.64
C LYS A 73 11.24 -8.24 8.15
N ARG A 74 10.81 -7.29 7.31
CA ARG A 74 10.74 -5.85 7.61
C ARG A 74 9.41 -5.19 7.24
N HIS A 75 8.43 -5.98 6.80
CA HIS A 75 7.16 -5.47 6.27
C HIS A 75 6.04 -6.50 6.42
N PHE A 76 4.81 -6.03 6.30
CA PHE A 76 3.64 -6.89 6.11
C PHE A 76 3.09 -6.69 4.70
N THR A 77 2.68 -7.76 4.04
CA THR A 77 1.96 -7.70 2.77
C THR A 77 0.49 -8.01 3.02
N ILE A 78 -0.38 -7.08 2.67
CA ILE A 78 -1.84 -7.23 2.71
C ILE A 78 -2.32 -7.49 1.28
N SER A 79 -3.12 -8.54 1.08
CA SER A 79 -3.62 -8.92 -0.23
C SER A 79 -5.09 -9.34 -0.21
N ASP A 80 -5.80 -9.05 -1.31
CA ASP A 80 -7.13 -9.62 -1.60
C ASP A 80 -7.09 -10.73 -2.66
N GLY A 81 -5.90 -11.27 -2.96
CA GLY A 81 -5.68 -12.27 -4.00
C GLY A 81 -5.37 -11.68 -5.38
N VAL A 82 -5.70 -10.40 -5.62
CA VAL A 82 -5.38 -9.69 -6.86
C VAL A 82 -4.47 -8.52 -6.59
N TRP A 83 -4.85 -7.67 -5.63
CA TRP A 83 -4.10 -6.48 -5.25
C TRP A 83 -3.22 -6.77 -4.04
N GLN A 84 -2.08 -6.11 -4.00
CA GLN A 84 -1.10 -6.26 -2.94
C GLN A 84 -0.61 -4.91 -2.46
N VAL A 85 -0.49 -4.80 -1.14
CA VAL A 85 0.02 -3.62 -0.47
C VAL A 85 1.03 -4.05 0.57
N ARG A 86 2.25 -3.49 0.50
CA ARG A 86 3.28 -3.64 1.52
C ARG A 86 3.24 -2.46 2.46
N ILE A 87 3.19 -2.75 3.74
CA ILE A 87 3.30 -1.77 4.81
C ILE A 87 4.58 -1.98 5.59
N TYR A 88 5.31 -0.89 5.81
CA TYR A 88 6.54 -0.84 6.59
C TYR A 88 6.28 -0.05 7.87
N ALA A 89 6.99 -0.37 8.94
CA ALA A 89 6.99 0.48 10.13
C ALA A 89 7.72 1.78 9.79
N THR A 90 7.14 2.92 10.16
CA THR A 90 7.85 4.21 10.06
C THR A 90 9.07 4.15 10.97
N THR A 91 10.28 4.15 10.39
CA THR A 91 11.49 4.54 11.12
C THR A 91 11.40 6.03 11.36
N ALA A 92 10.87 6.44 12.52
CA ALA A 92 11.06 7.80 12.99
C ALA A 92 12.56 8.08 12.97
N LYS A 93 12.94 9.10 12.20
CA LYS A 93 14.30 9.61 12.09
C LYS A 93 14.45 10.78 13.05
#